data_AF-A0A396HS41-F1
#
_entry.id   AF-A0A396HS41-F1
#
_cell.length_a   1.000
_cell.length_b   1.000
_cell.length_c   1.000
_cell.angle_alpha   90.00
_cell.angle_beta   90.00
_cell.angle_gamma   90.00
#
_symmetry.space_group_name_H-M   'P 1'
#
loop_
_entity.id
_entity.type
_entity.pdbx_description
1 polymer ?
#
loop_
_entity_poly.entity_id
_entity_poly.type
_entity_poly.pdbx_seq_one_letter_code
_entity_poly.pdbx_strand_id
1 'polypeptide(L)'
;MECVILLNSFVLIFHTCSATVFGVSTESMKLSYDRRGNIVPTILLLMQEHLYAQGGLQAEGIFRINADNRQEEYHRDELNKGVVPEDIDVHCLTGLIKGATKGVLDSLSPEQVMQCQTEEDCAELASHLPHTEASLLNWTINLMADVVQEEHLNKMNACNIAMVFTKHDSG
;
A
#
# COMPACT_ATOMS: atom_id res chain seq x y z
N MET A 1 -17.64 -3.05 5.45
CA MET A 1 -17.87 -1.59 5.58
C MET A 1 -16.54 -0.83 5.63
N GLU A 2 -15.64 -1.06 6.60
CA GLU A 2 -14.38 -0.29 6.69
C GLU A 2 -13.46 -0.42 5.48
N CYS A 3 -13.21 -1.63 4.97
CA CYS A 3 -12.41 -1.83 3.75
C CYS A 3 -13.01 -1.12 2.53
N VAL A 4 -14.33 -1.00 2.47
CA VAL A 4 -14.98 -0.36 1.32
C VAL A 4 -14.94 1.16 1.42
N ILE A 5 -15.08 1.71 2.63
CA ILE A 5 -14.85 3.13 2.90
C ILE A 5 -13.41 3.50 2.54
N LEU A 6 -12.45 2.63 2.84
CA LEU A 6 -11.04 2.84 2.52
C LEU A 6 -10.74 2.69 1.03
N LEU A 7 -11.32 1.70 0.35
CA LEU A 7 -11.24 1.59 -1.10
C LEU A 7 -11.80 2.86 -1.77
N ASN A 8 -12.99 3.31 -1.35
CA ASN A 8 -13.62 4.50 -1.89
C ASN A 8 -12.78 5.76 -1.61
N SER A 9 -12.29 5.93 -0.39
CA SER A 9 -11.38 7.03 -0.03
C SER A 9 -10.10 6.99 -0.87
N PHE A 10 -9.53 5.80 -1.06
CA PHE A 10 -8.32 5.60 -1.84
C PHE A 10 -8.53 5.95 -3.31
N VAL A 11 -9.59 5.46 -3.94
CA VAL A 11 -9.93 5.73 -5.35
C VAL A 11 -10.30 7.20 -5.56
N LEU A 12 -11.13 7.80 -4.70
CA LEU A 12 -11.51 9.21 -4.80
C LEU A 12 -10.34 10.16 -4.58
N ILE A 13 -9.39 9.82 -3.71
CA ILE A 13 -8.20 10.66 -3.55
C ILE A 13 -7.24 10.43 -4.72
N PHE A 14 -7.12 9.20 -5.24
CA PHE A 14 -6.34 8.92 -6.45
C PHE A 14 -6.87 9.70 -7.66
N HIS A 15 -8.20 9.88 -7.78
CA HIS A 15 -8.81 10.74 -8.78
C HIS A 15 -8.24 12.18 -8.77
N THR A 16 -7.88 12.70 -7.60
CA THR A 16 -7.29 14.04 -7.46
C THR A 16 -5.77 14.08 -7.70
N CYS A 17 -5.12 12.92 -7.85
CA CYS A 17 -3.67 12.79 -8.00
C CYS A 17 -3.35 11.94 -9.25
N SER A 18 -3.50 12.52 -10.44
CA SER A 18 -3.14 11.83 -11.69
C SER A 18 -1.67 12.07 -12.04
N ALA A 19 -0.83 11.09 -11.72
CA ALA A 19 0.44 10.84 -12.40
C ALA A 19 0.82 9.36 -12.20
N THR A 20 1.23 8.68 -13.28
CA THR A 20 1.76 7.31 -13.28
C THR A 20 3.22 7.30 -12.80
N VAL A 21 3.57 6.48 -11.80
CA VAL A 21 4.97 6.27 -11.39
C VAL A 21 5.19 4.84 -10.86
N PHE A 22 6.01 4.10 -11.63
CA PHE A 22 6.83 2.90 -11.35
C PHE A 22 6.23 1.83 -10.40
N GLY A 23 5.99 0.58 -10.81
CA GLY A 23 6.60 -0.20 -11.89
C GLY A 23 7.71 -1.13 -11.39
N VAL A 24 7.49 -1.86 -10.28
CA VAL A 24 8.21 -3.11 -10.04
C VAL A 24 7.43 -4.23 -10.71
N SER A 25 8.03 -4.89 -11.71
CA SER A 25 7.42 -6.06 -12.33
C SER A 25 7.21 -7.16 -11.29
N THR A 26 5.94 -7.40 -10.96
CA THR A 26 5.47 -8.48 -10.07
C THR A 26 5.81 -9.87 -10.60
N GLU A 27 6.29 -9.98 -11.85
CA GLU A 27 6.52 -11.25 -12.56
C GLU A 27 7.69 -12.08 -12.01
N SER A 28 8.64 -11.46 -11.31
CA SER A 28 9.83 -12.17 -10.79
C SER A 28 9.81 -12.49 -9.29
N MET A 29 8.80 -11.99 -8.56
CA MET A 29 8.69 -12.19 -7.12
C MET A 29 7.87 -13.44 -6.77
N LYS A 30 8.35 -14.24 -5.82
CA LYS A 30 7.61 -15.40 -5.30
C LYS A 30 6.31 -14.94 -4.64
N LEU A 31 5.17 -15.38 -5.15
CA LEU A 31 3.85 -15.07 -4.62
C LEU A 31 3.44 -16.07 -3.51
N SER A 32 2.63 -15.59 -2.57
CA SER A 32 1.99 -16.37 -1.51
C SER A 32 0.60 -15.79 -1.21
N TYR A 33 -0.09 -16.33 -0.21
CA TYR A 33 -1.41 -15.88 0.23
C TYR A 33 -1.33 -15.21 1.59
N ASP A 34 -1.99 -14.06 1.75
CA ASP A 34 -2.24 -13.49 3.07
C ASP A 34 -3.34 -14.25 3.83
N ARG A 35 -3.64 -13.84 5.06
CA ARG A 35 -4.68 -14.46 5.89
C ARG A 35 -6.11 -14.30 5.34
N ARG A 36 -6.31 -13.38 4.39
CA ARG A 36 -7.60 -13.04 3.79
C ARG A 36 -7.75 -13.64 2.38
N GLY A 37 -6.76 -14.41 1.91
CA GLY A 37 -6.76 -15.09 0.61
C GLY A 37 -6.24 -14.26 -0.55
N ASN A 38 -5.64 -13.09 -0.31
CA ASN A 38 -5.05 -12.26 -1.36
C ASN A 38 -3.73 -12.86 -1.83
N ILE A 39 -3.52 -12.87 -3.15
CA ILE A 39 -2.21 -13.19 -3.73
C ILE A 39 -1.29 -11.98 -3.57
N VAL A 40 -0.19 -12.16 -2.85
CA VAL A 40 0.74 -11.09 -2.48
C VAL A 40 2.19 -11.58 -2.63
N PRO A 41 3.12 -10.76 -3.15
CA PRO A 41 4.54 -11.04 -3.06
C PRO A 41 4.98 -11.41 -1.64
N THR A 42 5.68 -12.54 -1.50
CA THR A 42 6.08 -13.09 -0.19
C THR A 42 6.87 -12.05 0.63
N ILE A 43 7.68 -11.23 -0.04
CA ILE A 43 8.45 -10.17 0.61
C ILE A 43 7.57 -9.10 1.28
N LEU A 44 6.43 -8.75 0.68
CA LEU A 44 5.47 -7.81 1.27
C LEU A 44 4.81 -8.38 2.52
N LEU A 45 4.52 -9.69 2.53
CA LEU A 45 3.99 -10.38 3.71
C LEU A 45 5.02 -10.38 4.85
N LEU A 46 6.29 -10.67 4.56
CA LEU A 46 7.36 -10.64 5.56
C LEU A 46 7.58 -9.23 6.12
N MET A 47 7.52 -8.20 5.28
CA MET A 47 7.59 -6.80 5.70
C MET A 47 6.39 -6.41 6.58
N GLN A 48 5.17 -6.82 6.21
CA GLN A 48 3.98 -6.59 7.02
C GLN A 48 4.08 -7.26 8.39
N GLU A 49 4.57 -8.50 8.44
CA GLU A 49 4.78 -9.21 9.71
C GLU A 49 5.79 -8.50 10.60
N HIS A 50 6.91 -8.01 10.05
CA HIS A 50 7.89 -7.20 10.79
C HIS A 50 7.28 -5.90 11.29
N LEU A 51 6.54 -5.18 10.44
CA LEU A 51 5.84 -3.95 10.80
C LEU A 51 4.92 -4.18 12.01
N TYR A 52 4.18 -5.29 12.02
CA TYR A 52 3.23 -5.60 13.09
C TYR A 52 3.94 -6.03 14.37
N ALA A 53 4.97 -6.87 14.24
CA ALA A 53 5.75 -7.37 15.37
C ALA A 53 6.49 -6.25 16.13
N GLN A 54 6.92 -5.20 15.42
CA GLN A 54 7.57 -4.03 16.02
C GLN A 54 6.58 -2.99 16.59
N GLY A 55 5.26 -3.24 16.53
CA GLY A 55 4.25 -2.28 16.97
C GLY A 55 4.07 -1.09 16.03
N GLY A 56 4.47 -1.22 14.77
CA GLY A 56 4.46 -0.12 13.80
C GLY A 56 3.08 0.44 13.50
N LEU A 57 2.01 -0.36 13.63
CA LEU A 57 0.63 0.12 13.52
C LEU A 57 0.29 1.19 14.56
N GLN A 58 0.98 1.22 15.70
CA GLN A 58 0.75 2.17 16.79
C GLN A 58 1.67 3.39 16.72
N ALA A 59 2.66 3.38 15.83
CA ALA A 59 3.61 4.47 15.68
C ALA A 59 2.92 5.74 15.16
N GLU A 60 3.15 6.85 15.83
CA GLU A 60 2.52 8.13 15.47
C GLU A 60 2.92 8.55 14.04
N GLY A 61 1.93 8.83 13.20
CA GLY A 61 2.16 9.23 11.81
C GLY A 61 2.73 8.12 10.92
N ILE A 62 2.46 6.85 11.23
CA ILE A 62 2.85 5.71 10.39
C ILE A 62 2.48 5.94 8.90
N PHE A 63 3.36 5.54 7.98
CA PHE A 63 3.34 5.84 6.54
C PHE A 63 3.49 7.33 6.15
N ARG A 64 3.12 8.28 7.00
CA ARG A 64 3.22 9.73 6.72
C ARG A 64 4.66 10.24 6.85
N ILE A 65 5.45 9.65 7.75
CA ILE A 65 6.84 10.04 7.98
C ILE A 65 7.73 9.33 6.97
N ASN A 66 8.45 10.11 6.16
CA ASN A 66 9.44 9.57 5.23
C ASN A 66 10.74 9.26 5.99
N ALA A 67 11.30 8.08 5.77
CA ALA A 67 12.63 7.75 6.27
C ALA A 67 13.72 8.43 5.42
N ASP A 68 14.98 8.33 5.84
CA ASP A 68 16.10 8.76 5.02
C ASP A 68 16.17 7.90 3.75
N ASN A 69 15.97 8.52 2.57
CA ASN A 69 15.98 7.86 1.27
C ASN A 69 17.24 7.01 1.04
N ARG A 70 18.39 7.33 1.66
CA ARG A 70 19.62 6.53 1.55
C ARG A 70 19.49 5.17 2.22
N GLN A 71 18.72 5.05 3.30
CA GLN A 71 18.46 3.79 3.97
C GLN A 71 17.50 2.93 3.13
N GLU A 72 16.48 3.52 2.53
CA GLU A 72 15.53 2.78 1.69
C GLU A 72 16.19 2.09 0.49
N GLU A 73 17.13 2.77 -0.18
CA GLU A 73 17.84 2.18 -1.32
C GLU A 73 18.71 0.98 -0.89
N TYR A 74 19.43 1.10 0.22
CA TYR A 74 20.21 -0.01 0.78
C TYR A 74 19.33 -1.21 1.15
N HIS A 75 18.20 -0.98 1.83
CA HIS A 75 17.31 -2.04 2.24
C HIS A 75 16.58 -2.70 1.07
N ARG A 76 16.34 -1.98 -0.04
CA ARG A 76 15.74 -2.53 -1.26
C ARG A 76 16.59 -3.66 -1.86
N ASP A 77 17.92 -3.54 -1.82
CA ASP A 77 18.83 -4.58 -2.30
C ASP A 77 18.76 -5.86 -1.44
N GLU A 78 18.55 -5.73 -0.14
CA GLU A 78 18.33 -6.86 0.76
C GLU A 78 16.97 -7.52 0.54
N LEU A 79 15.92 -6.71 0.34
CA LEU A 79 14.57 -7.21 -0.01
C LEU A 79 14.59 -7.99 -1.34
N ASN A 80 15.35 -7.53 -2.32
CA ASN A 80 15.53 -8.23 -3.60
C ASN A 80 16.22 -9.60 -3.45
N LYS A 81 16.98 -9.80 -2.37
CA LYS A 81 17.55 -11.12 -1.99
C LYS A 81 16.56 -11.96 -1.17
N GLY A 82 15.38 -11.43 -0.87
CA GLY A 82 14.34 -12.07 -0.06
C GLY A 82 14.56 -11.94 1.45
N VAL A 83 15.37 -10.98 1.89
CA VAL A 83 15.72 -10.78 3.30
C VAL A 83 15.12 -9.48 3.81
N VAL A 84 14.41 -9.54 4.94
CA VAL A 84 13.94 -8.37 5.70
C VAL A 84 14.86 -8.22 6.92
N PRO A 85 15.61 -7.12 7.06
CA PRO A 85 16.47 -6.91 8.23
C PRO A 85 15.66 -6.78 9.51
N GLU A 86 16.10 -7.44 10.59
CA GLU A 86 15.38 -7.44 11.88
C GLU A 86 15.33 -6.05 12.53
N ASP A 87 16.37 -5.25 12.32
CA ASP A 87 16.58 -3.92 12.90
C ASP A 87 16.17 -2.77 11.96
N ILE A 88 15.45 -3.08 10.88
CA ILE A 88 14.95 -2.04 9.97
C ILE A 88 14.02 -1.07 10.71
N ASP A 89 14.27 0.22 10.52
CA ASP A 89 13.43 1.29 11.07
C ASP A 89 11.99 1.18 10.52
N VAL A 90 11.01 1.43 11.39
CA VAL A 90 9.59 1.31 11.07
C VAL A 90 9.16 2.24 9.94
N HIS A 91 9.70 3.46 9.88
CA HIS A 91 9.37 4.42 8.83
C HIS A 91 10.00 4.02 7.50
N CYS A 92 11.23 3.48 7.54
CA CYS A 92 11.89 2.92 6.37
C CYS A 92 11.10 1.73 5.79
N LEU A 93 10.66 0.82 6.66
CA LEU A 93 9.82 -0.32 6.28
C LEU A 93 8.49 0.14 5.64
N THR A 94 7.85 1.17 6.19
CA THR A 94 6.63 1.73 5.58
C THR A 94 6.87 2.41 4.24
N GLY A 95 8.02 3.08 4.05
CA GLY A 95 8.40 3.65 2.77
C GLY A 95 8.59 2.59 1.69
N LEU A 96 9.23 1.47 2.04
CA LEU A 96 9.43 0.33 1.15
C LEU A 96 8.11 -0.37 0.79
N ILE A 97 7.22 -0.60 1.77
CA ILE A 97 5.87 -1.14 1.52
C ILE A 97 5.09 -0.18 0.61
N LYS A 98 5.05 1.11 0.94
CA LYS A 98 4.36 2.13 0.13
C LYS A 98 4.87 2.13 -1.30
N GLY A 99 6.20 2.14 -1.48
CA GLY A 99 6.86 2.08 -2.78
C GLY A 99 6.53 0.83 -3.59
N ALA A 100 6.48 -0.34 -2.95
CA ALA A 100 6.13 -1.61 -3.61
C ALA A 100 4.64 -1.70 -4.01
N THR A 101 3.77 -0.93 -3.36
CA THR A 101 2.34 -0.81 -3.73
C THR A 101 2.06 0.29 -4.75
N LYS A 102 3.06 1.09 -5.14
CA LYS A 102 2.91 2.09 -6.20
C LYS A 102 2.65 1.38 -7.54
N GLY A 103 1.72 1.94 -8.30
CA GLY A 103 1.34 1.43 -9.61
C GLY A 103 0.33 0.29 -9.62
N VAL A 104 -0.24 -0.11 -8.46
CA VAL A 104 -1.31 -1.13 -8.42
C VAL A 104 -2.54 -0.75 -9.25
N LEU A 105 -2.77 0.54 -9.47
CA LEU A 105 -3.84 1.07 -10.30
C LEU A 105 -3.38 1.46 -11.72
N ASP A 106 -2.12 1.23 -12.11
CA ASP A 106 -1.59 1.65 -13.42
C ASP A 106 -2.26 0.92 -14.60
N SER A 107 -2.93 -0.21 -14.34
CA SER A 107 -3.71 -0.92 -15.36
C SER A 107 -5.05 -0.23 -15.69
N LEU A 108 -5.48 0.75 -14.88
CA LEU A 108 -6.72 1.49 -15.08
C LEU A 108 -6.44 2.80 -15.82
N SER A 109 -7.34 3.17 -16.72
CA SER A 109 -7.24 4.48 -17.36
C SER A 109 -7.61 5.60 -16.38
N PRO A 110 -7.02 6.79 -16.51
CA PRO A 110 -7.42 7.94 -15.72
C PRO A 110 -8.93 8.17 -15.80
N GLU A 111 -9.54 8.04 -16.98
CA GLU A 111 -10.98 8.23 -17.18
C GLU A 111 -11.84 7.26 -16.39
N GLN A 112 -11.44 5.98 -16.29
CA GLN A 112 -12.15 4.98 -15.48
C GLN A 112 -12.12 5.38 -14.00
N VAL A 113 -10.96 5.81 -13.51
CA VAL A 113 -10.83 6.32 -12.14
C VAL A 113 -11.64 7.60 -11.95
N MET A 114 -11.71 8.47 -12.96
CA MET A 114 -12.48 9.71 -12.92
C MET A 114 -14.00 9.51 -12.85
N GLN A 115 -14.50 8.39 -13.33
CA GLN A 115 -15.93 8.08 -13.31
C GLN A 115 -16.38 7.40 -12.03
N CYS A 116 -15.44 6.97 -11.18
CA CYS A 116 -15.74 6.27 -9.94
C CYS A 116 -16.21 7.25 -8.84
N GLN A 117 -17.48 7.15 -8.44
CA GLN A 117 -18.08 8.03 -7.42
C GLN A 117 -18.75 7.29 -6.26
N THR A 118 -19.07 6.01 -6.46
CA THR A 118 -19.81 5.18 -5.49
C THR A 118 -19.02 3.96 -5.07
N GLU A 119 -19.50 3.27 -4.03
CA GLU A 119 -18.95 1.98 -3.59
C GLU A 119 -19.08 0.92 -4.69
N GLU A 120 -20.20 0.93 -5.42
CA GLU A 120 -20.44 0.07 -6.57
C GLU A 120 -19.45 0.35 -7.71
N ASP A 121 -19.20 1.62 -8.04
CA ASP A 121 -18.22 1.98 -9.08
C ASP A 121 -16.81 1.52 -8.67
N CYS A 122 -16.46 1.61 -7.38
CA CYS A 122 -15.16 1.14 -6.88
C CYS A 122 -15.01 -0.37 -7.06
N ALA A 123 -16.07 -1.13 -6.78
CA ALA A 123 -16.07 -2.58 -6.94
C ALA A 123 -15.98 -2.97 -8.42
N GLU A 124 -16.68 -2.24 -9.31
CA GLU A 124 -16.58 -2.42 -10.76
C GLU A 124 -15.17 -2.09 -11.27
N LEU A 125 -14.60 -0.98 -10.81
CA LEU A 125 -13.24 -0.55 -11.16
C LEU A 125 -12.19 -1.60 -10.74
N ALA A 126 -12.30 -2.14 -9.53
CA ALA A 126 -11.43 -3.22 -9.06
C ALA A 126 -11.56 -4.50 -9.90
N SER A 127 -12.71 -4.75 -10.51
CA SER A 127 -12.94 -5.91 -11.39
C SER A 127 -12.20 -5.82 -12.74
N HIS A 128 -11.79 -4.62 -13.13
CA HIS A 128 -11.01 -4.38 -14.36
C HIS A 128 -9.50 -4.59 -14.17
N LEU A 129 -9.04 -4.69 -12.92
CA LEU A 129 -7.64 -4.99 -12.64
C LEU A 129 -7.32 -6.46 -12.94
N PRO A 130 -6.10 -6.77 -13.41
CA PRO A 130 -5.68 -8.16 -13.45
C PRO A 130 -5.63 -8.74 -12.03
N HIS A 131 -5.80 -10.06 -11.93
CA HIS A 131 -6.09 -10.74 -10.66
C HIS A 131 -5.04 -10.48 -9.57
N THR A 132 -3.77 -10.37 -9.95
CA THR A 132 -2.66 -10.13 -9.03
C THR A 132 -2.70 -8.71 -8.47
N GLU A 133 -2.97 -7.72 -9.32
CA GLU A 133 -3.10 -6.30 -8.99
C GLU A 133 -4.34 -6.07 -8.13
N ALA A 134 -5.47 -6.70 -8.45
CA ALA A 134 -6.68 -6.67 -7.63
C ALA A 134 -6.41 -7.25 -6.22
N SER A 135 -5.67 -8.36 -6.14
CA SER A 135 -5.26 -8.96 -4.86
C SER A 135 -4.34 -8.05 -4.06
N LEU A 136 -3.36 -7.41 -4.73
CA LEU A 136 -2.44 -6.47 -4.09
C LEU A 136 -3.15 -5.19 -3.63
N LEU A 137 -4.13 -4.70 -4.40
CA LEU A 137 -4.96 -3.56 -4.02
C LEU A 137 -5.77 -3.91 -2.77
N ASN A 138 -6.44 -5.06 -2.76
CA ASN A 138 -7.20 -5.50 -1.60
C ASN A 138 -6.30 -5.69 -0.37
N TRP A 139 -5.11 -6.28 -0.53
CA TRP A 139 -4.12 -6.37 0.54
C TRP A 139 -3.72 -4.98 1.08
N THR A 140 -3.45 -4.02 0.19
CA THR A 140 -3.09 -2.64 0.56
C THR A 140 -4.22 -1.96 1.34
N ILE A 141 -5.47 -2.15 0.92
CA ILE A 141 -6.66 -1.62 1.62
C ILE A 141 -6.83 -2.25 2.99
N ASN A 142 -6.60 -3.55 3.12
CA ASN A 142 -6.63 -4.23 4.41
C ASN A 142 -5.52 -3.72 5.34
N LEU A 143 -4.32 -3.47 4.81
CA LEU A 143 -3.22 -2.85 5.56
C LEU A 143 -3.59 -1.44 6.05
N MET A 144 -4.20 -0.61 5.19
CA MET A 144 -4.72 0.70 5.58
C MET A 144 -5.81 0.58 6.66
N ALA A 145 -6.67 -0.44 6.58
CA ALA A 145 -7.70 -0.69 7.57
C ALA A 145 -7.12 -1.06 8.93
N ASP A 146 -6.05 -1.87 8.95
CA ASP A 146 -5.34 -2.23 10.16
C ASP A 146 -4.65 -1.01 10.80
N VAL A 147 -4.18 -0.04 10.00
CA VAL A 147 -3.69 1.26 10.50
C VAL A 147 -4.82 2.09 11.11
N VAL A 148 -5.96 2.23 10.44
CA VAL A 148 -7.07 3.06 10.92
C VAL A 148 -7.68 2.52 12.23
N GLN A 149 -7.67 1.20 12.44
CA GLN A 149 -8.10 0.60 13.71
C GLN A 149 -7.29 1.13 14.91
N GLU A 150 -6.01 1.46 14.71
CA GLU A 150 -5.11 2.02 15.72
C GLU A 150 -5.07 3.57 15.70
N GLU A 151 -6.03 4.24 15.04
CA GLU A 151 -6.08 5.72 14.87
C GLU A 151 -5.89 6.49 16.19
N HIS A 152 -6.46 5.96 17.27
CA HIS A 152 -6.38 6.55 18.60
C HIS A 152 -4.93 6.69 19.11
N LEU A 153 -4.01 5.83 18.65
CA LEU A 153 -2.57 5.87 18.94
C LEU A 153 -1.82 6.58 17.82
N ASN A 154 -1.93 6.08 16.59
CA ASN A 154 -1.08 6.50 15.47
C ASN A 154 -1.49 7.83 14.80
N LYS A 155 -2.70 8.34 15.09
CA LYS A 155 -3.27 9.59 14.53
C LYS A 155 -3.52 9.57 13.01
N MET A 156 -3.66 8.38 12.42
CA MET A 156 -3.93 8.16 11.00
C MET A 156 -5.36 7.67 10.79
N ASN A 157 -6.26 8.60 10.44
CA ASN A 157 -7.62 8.26 10.01
C ASN A 157 -7.64 7.79 8.53
N ALA A 158 -8.81 7.32 8.08
CA ALA A 158 -9.01 6.82 6.71
C ALA A 158 -8.60 7.81 5.61
N CYS A 159 -8.89 9.10 5.81
CA CYS A 159 -8.51 10.15 4.86
C CYS A 159 -6.99 10.39 4.86
N ASN A 160 -6.37 10.44 6.03
CA ASN A 160 -4.93 10.65 6.19
C ASN A 160 -4.13 9.54 5.55
N ILE A 161 -4.49 8.27 5.79
CA ILE A 161 -3.77 7.13 5.23
C ILE A 161 -3.97 7.03 3.73
N ALA A 162 -5.20 7.22 3.24
CA ALA A 162 -5.47 7.22 1.80
C ALA A 162 -4.67 8.32 1.09
N MET A 163 -4.63 9.55 1.64
CA MET A 163 -3.80 10.64 1.12
C MET A 163 -2.32 10.30 1.02
N VAL A 164 -1.78 9.52 1.95
CA VAL A 164 -0.37 9.12 1.93
C VAL A 164 -0.07 8.17 0.78
N PHE A 165 -0.96 7.20 0.52
CA PHE A 165 -0.76 6.23 -0.55
C PHE A 165 -1.12 6.79 -1.94
N THR A 166 -1.87 7.89 -2.02
CA THR A 166 -2.20 8.56 -3.29
C THR A 166 -1.24 9.70 -3.65
N LYS A 167 -0.52 10.26 -2.67
CA LYS A 167 0.43 11.34 -2.94
C LYS A 167 1.70 10.80 -3.57
N HIS A 168 2.13 11.47 -4.63
CA HIS A 168 3.50 11.32 -5.14
C HIS A 168 4.48 11.97 -4.17
N ASP A 169 5.48 11.21 -3.74
CA ASP A 169 6.71 11.79 -3.21
C ASP A 169 7.40 12.44 -4.43
N SER A 170 7.12 13.71 -4.68
CA SER A 170 7.87 14.51 -5.65
C SER A 170 9.28 14.71 -5.10
N GLY A 171 10.16 13.76 -5.41
CA GLY A 171 11.61 13.93 -5.39
C GLY A 171 12.07 14.65 -6.64
#